data_AF-A0A2K9IUC4-F1
#
_entry.id   AF-A0A2K9IUC4-F1
#
_cell.length_a   1.000
_cell.length_b   1.000
_cell.length_c   1.000
_cell.angle_alpha   90.00
_cell.angle_beta   90.00
_cell.angle_gamma   90.00
#
_symmetry.space_group_name_H-M   'P 1'
#
loop_
_entity.id
_entity.type
_entity.pdbx_description
1 polymer ?
#
loop_
_entity_poly.entity_id
_entity_poly.type
_entity_poly.pdbx_seq_one_letter_code
_entity_poly.pdbx_strand_id
1 'polypeptide(L)'
;MRLKWVFFINVLLLLLAAWGFIPIYSFGMQVANAIKGESTGEWINITPTIIFLFICLGVGVLMYRHNAKKHKRMLLKLFMPVEFSEQDEREKMINAHACRKVYLFMPLIFGIILFLMGLYPFIADTFPSYPMLLLFIFPIAQITIYYLSVRNKF
;
A
#
# COMPACT_ATOMS: atom_id res chain seq x y z
N MET A 1 0.15 17.10 -15.53
CA MET A 1 -1.04 16.99 -14.64
C MET A 1 -1.40 15.55 -14.26
N ARG A 2 -1.22 14.53 -15.11
CA ARG A 2 -1.62 13.14 -14.79
C ARG A 2 -0.86 12.48 -13.62
N LEU A 3 0.47 12.66 -13.52
CA LEU A 3 1.29 11.96 -12.52
C LEU A 3 0.94 12.32 -11.07
N LYS A 4 0.59 13.59 -10.79
CA LYS A 4 0.20 14.03 -9.43
C LYS A 4 -1.05 13.30 -8.95
N TRP A 5 -2.07 13.20 -9.80
CA TRP A 5 -3.32 12.52 -9.48
C TRP A 5 -3.11 11.03 -9.25
N VAL A 6 -2.29 10.37 -10.07
CA VAL A 6 -1.96 8.96 -9.89
C VAL A 6 -1.23 8.72 -8.56
N PHE A 7 -0.28 9.60 -8.20
CA PHE A 7 0.35 9.58 -6.88
C PHE A 7 -0.67 9.70 -5.75
N PHE A 8 -1.55 10.70 -5.79
CA PHE A 8 -2.57 10.91 -4.75
C PHE A 8 -3.53 9.73 -4.63
N ILE A 9 -3.98 9.15 -5.75
CA ILE A 9 -4.87 7.98 -5.76
C ILE A 9 -4.17 6.78 -5.11
N ASN A 10 -2.91 6.51 -5.47
CA ASN A 10 -2.17 5.38 -4.90
C ASN A 10 -1.94 5.55 -3.39
N VAL A 11 -1.56 6.74 -2.92
CA VAL A 11 -1.40 7.02 -1.49
C VAL A 11 -2.74 6.89 -0.76
N LEU A 12 -3.82 7.43 -1.33
CA LEU A 12 -5.16 7.31 -0.75
C LEU A 12 -5.61 5.85 -0.65
N LEU A 13 -5.35 5.03 -1.68
CA LEU A 13 -5.65 3.59 -1.67
C LEU A 13 -4.85 2.85 -0.60
N LEU A 14 -3.59 3.21 -0.37
CA LEU A 14 -2.78 2.63 0.71
C LEU A 14 -3.28 3.03 2.10
N LEU A 15 -3.72 4.27 2.28
CA LEU A 15 -4.34 4.73 3.54
C LEU A 15 -5.68 4.03 3.79
N LEU A 16 -6.50 3.88 2.76
CA LEU A 16 -7.74 3.10 2.82
C LEU A 16 -7.48 1.63 3.12
N ALA A 17 -6.43 1.05 2.55
CA ALA A 17 -6.00 -0.31 2.88
C ALA A 17 -5.61 -0.40 4.35
N ALA A 18 -4.72 0.48 4.82
CA ALA A 18 -4.30 0.52 6.22
C ALA A 18 -5.51 0.57 7.18
N TRP A 19 -6.51 1.41 6.87
CA TRP A 19 -7.76 1.47 7.64
C TRP A 19 -8.62 0.20 7.52
N GLY A 20 -8.77 -0.35 6.32
CA GLY A 20 -9.55 -1.56 6.05
C GLY A 20 -8.97 -2.84 6.64
N PHE A 21 -7.67 -2.85 6.97
CA PHE A 21 -6.99 -3.98 7.60
C PHE A 21 -7.08 -3.98 9.13
N ILE A 22 -7.46 -2.87 9.78
CA ILE A 22 -7.64 -2.81 11.24
C ILE A 22 -8.67 -3.86 11.73
N PRO A 23 -9.87 -3.99 11.11
CA PRO A 23 -10.84 -5.00 11.53
C PRO A 23 -10.37 -6.44 11.32
N ILE A 24 -9.53 -6.67 10.31
CA ILE A 24 -8.93 -7.98 10.03
C ILE A 24 -7.94 -8.35 11.15
N TYR A 25 -7.16 -7.38 11.62
CA TYR A 25 -6.27 -7.58 12.76
C TYR A 25 -7.04 -7.89 14.04
N SER A 26 -8.11 -7.13 14.35
CA SER A 26 -8.95 -7.40 15.52
C SER A 26 -9.62 -8.78 15.44
N PHE A 27 -10.00 -9.23 14.24
CA PHE A 27 -10.50 -10.59 14.03
C PHE A 27 -9.44 -11.64 14.39
N GLY A 28 -8.21 -11.47 13.89
CA GLY A 28 -7.09 -12.35 14.24
C GLY A 28 -6.83 -12.41 15.75
N MET A 29 -6.91 -11.26 16.43
CA MET A 29 -6.76 -11.18 17.89
C MET A 29 -7.87 -11.94 18.64
N GLN A 30 -9.12 -11.81 18.22
CA GLN A 30 -10.22 -12.56 18.84
C GLN A 30 -10.09 -14.07 18.66
N VAL A 31 -9.68 -14.50 17.46
CA VAL A 31 -9.38 -15.92 17.20
C VAL A 31 -8.24 -16.40 18.09
N ALA A 32 -7.17 -15.61 18.23
CA ALA A 32 -6.06 -15.94 19.12
C ALA A 32 -6.49 -16.06 20.58
N ASN A 33 -7.33 -15.14 21.06
CA ASN A 33 -7.85 -15.15 22.43
C ASN A 33 -8.79 -16.33 22.68
N ALA A 34 -9.63 -16.69 21.70
CA ALA A 34 -10.47 -17.89 21.76
C ALA A 34 -9.62 -19.16 21.95
N ILE A 35 -8.51 -19.27 21.21
CA ILE A 35 -7.58 -20.42 21.32
C ILE A 35 -6.91 -20.45 22.70
N LYS A 36 -6.62 -19.30 23.29
CA LYS A 36 -6.04 -19.18 24.64
C LYS A 36 -7.06 -19.42 25.77
N GLY A 37 -8.34 -19.58 25.45
CA GLY A 37 -9.42 -19.73 26.45
C GLY A 37 -9.79 -18.42 27.15
N GLU A 38 -9.42 -17.27 26.58
CA GLU A 38 -9.78 -15.94 27.08
C GLU A 38 -11.15 -15.51 26.52
N SER A 39 -11.85 -14.60 27.22
CA SER A 39 -13.18 -14.16 26.82
C SER A 39 -13.16 -13.41 25.47
N THR A 40 -13.95 -13.88 24.51
CA THR A 40 -14.17 -13.21 23.23
C THR A 40 -15.45 -12.39 23.30
N GLY A 41 -15.34 -11.08 23.58
CA GLY A 41 -16.51 -10.24 23.86
C GLY A 41 -16.81 -9.14 22.85
N GLU A 42 -15.89 -8.82 21.94
CA GLU A 42 -16.03 -7.61 21.13
C GLU A 42 -16.62 -7.87 19.75
N TRP A 43 -17.65 -7.09 19.39
CA TRP A 43 -18.16 -7.08 18.02
C TRP A 43 -17.18 -6.38 17.09
N ILE A 44 -16.78 -7.06 16.02
CA ILE A 44 -15.85 -6.49 15.03
C ILE A 44 -16.64 -5.65 14.05
N ASN A 45 -16.31 -4.37 13.98
CA ASN A 45 -16.82 -3.50 12.93
C ASN A 45 -16.06 -3.76 11.62
N ILE A 46 -16.64 -4.58 10.74
CA ILE A 46 -16.07 -4.91 9.42
C ILE A 46 -16.38 -3.87 8.33
N THR A 47 -17.14 -2.81 8.64
CA THR A 47 -17.50 -1.76 7.67
C THR A 47 -16.29 -1.15 6.95
N PRO A 48 -15.16 -0.82 7.62
CA PRO A 48 -13.96 -0.32 6.94
C PRO A 48 -13.41 -1.29 5.90
N THR A 49 -13.39 -2.59 6.22
CA THR A 49 -12.90 -3.64 5.32
C THR A 49 -13.80 -3.77 4.10
N ILE A 50 -15.12 -3.73 4.29
CA ILE A 50 -16.10 -3.79 3.19
C ILE A 50 -15.92 -2.59 2.25
N ILE A 51 -15.81 -1.37 2.79
CA ILE A 51 -15.59 -0.14 2.00
C ILE A 51 -14.30 -0.27 1.19
N PHE A 52 -13.20 -0.71 1.84
CA PHE A 52 -11.92 -0.93 1.18
C PHE A 52 -12.04 -1.93 0.02
N LEU A 53 -12.69 -3.08 0.21
CA LEU A 53 -12.87 -4.10 -0.82
C LEU A 53 -13.70 -3.59 -2.01
N PHE A 54 -14.79 -2.84 -1.75
CA PHE A 54 -15.59 -2.25 -2.81
C PHE A 54 -14.79 -1.25 -3.66
N ILE A 55 -13.98 -0.39 -3.02
CA ILE A 55 -13.12 0.57 -3.72
C ILE A 55 -12.06 -0.15 -4.56
N CYS A 56 -11.38 -1.16 -3.99
CA CYS A 56 -10.39 -1.96 -4.69
C CYS A 56 -10.99 -2.69 -5.91
N LEU A 57 -12.19 -3.24 -5.77
CA LEU A 57 -12.89 -3.89 -6.89
C LEU A 57 -13.23 -2.88 -7.99
N GLY A 58 -13.72 -1.70 -7.64
CA GLY A 58 -13.99 -0.62 -8.58
C GLY A 58 -12.74 -0.19 -9.35
N VAL A 59 -11.64 0.08 -8.64
CA VAL A 59 -10.35 0.46 -9.26
C VAL A 59 -9.80 -0.67 -10.13
N GLY A 60 -9.86 -1.91 -9.67
CA GLY A 60 -9.41 -3.08 -10.43
C GLY A 60 -10.18 -3.26 -11.75
N VAL A 61 -11.51 -3.07 -11.73
CA VAL A 61 -12.34 -3.10 -12.95
C VAL A 61 -11.96 -1.97 -13.91
N LEU A 62 -11.73 -0.76 -13.39
CA LEU A 62 -11.29 0.38 -14.21
C LEU A 62 -9.92 0.13 -14.85
N MET A 63 -8.95 -0.36 -14.09
CA MET A 63 -7.62 -0.73 -14.60
C MET A 63 -7.71 -1.83 -15.65
N TYR A 64 -8.49 -2.87 -15.39
CA TYR A 64 -8.72 -3.96 -16.34
C TYR A 64 -9.28 -3.43 -17.66
N ARG A 65 -10.30 -2.56 -17.63
CA ARG A 65 -10.89 -1.95 -18.82
C ARG A 65 -9.91 -1.04 -19.57
N HIS A 66 -9.11 -0.26 -18.85
CA HIS A 66 -8.12 0.64 -19.44
C HIS A 66 -7.00 -0.13 -20.15
N ASN A 67 -6.48 -1.17 -19.49
CA ASN A 67 -5.37 -1.97 -19.98
C ASN A 67 -5.79 -3.10 -20.93
N ALA A 68 -7.10 -3.41 -21.03
CA ALA A 68 -7.62 -4.48 -21.88
C ALA A 68 -7.21 -4.34 -23.35
N LYS A 69 -7.05 -3.11 -23.85
CA LYS A 69 -6.62 -2.81 -25.22
C LYS A 69 -5.10 -2.83 -25.39
N LYS A 70 -4.32 -2.64 -24.31
CA LYS A 70 -2.85 -2.53 -24.36
C LYS A 70 -2.13 -3.87 -24.13
N HIS A 71 -2.70 -4.77 -23.34
CA HIS A 71 -2.03 -6.03 -22.98
C HIS A 71 -2.88 -7.24 -23.34
N LYS A 72 -2.27 -8.31 -23.87
CA LYS A 72 -3.00 -9.57 -24.18
C LYS A 72 -3.26 -10.44 -22.95
N ARG A 73 -2.34 -10.45 -21.96
CA ARG A 73 -2.42 -11.31 -20.76
C ARG A 73 -3.28 -10.68 -19.65
N MET A 74 -4.16 -11.47 -19.04
CA MET A 74 -5.10 -11.00 -18.00
C MET A 74 -4.40 -10.39 -16.78
N LEU A 75 -3.33 -11.02 -16.28
CA LEU A 75 -2.55 -10.50 -15.14
C LEU A 75 -1.92 -9.12 -15.44
N LEU A 76 -1.40 -8.93 -16.65
CA LEU A 76 -0.88 -7.62 -17.06
C LEU A 76 -2.00 -6.58 -17.21
N LYS A 77 -3.20 -6.99 -17.64
CA LYS A 77 -4.35 -6.07 -17.70
C LYS A 77 -4.71 -5.55 -16.30
N LEU A 78 -4.65 -6.40 -15.28
CA LEU A 78 -5.08 -6.07 -13.93
C LEU A 78 -4.00 -5.38 -13.10
N PHE A 79 -2.74 -5.84 -13.19
CA PHE A 79 -1.68 -5.45 -12.26
C PHE A 79 -0.60 -4.56 -12.86
N MET A 80 -0.55 -4.36 -14.19
CA MET A 80 0.49 -3.51 -14.78
C MET A 80 0.19 -2.04 -14.47
N PRO A 81 1.07 -1.34 -13.71
CA PRO A 81 0.91 0.07 -13.45
C PRO A 81 1.12 0.86 -14.74
N VAL A 82 0.34 1.92 -14.92
CA VAL A 82 0.40 2.76 -16.13
C VAL A 82 1.75 3.45 -16.25
N GLU A 83 2.42 3.70 -15.11
CA GLU A 83 3.73 4.32 -15.00
C GLU A 83 4.85 3.50 -15.66
N PHE A 84 4.68 2.19 -15.79
CA PHE A 84 5.63 1.29 -16.45
C PHE A 84 5.23 0.94 -17.89
N SER A 85 4.18 1.55 -18.44
CA SER A 85 3.83 1.42 -19.86
C SER A 85 4.63 2.40 -20.72
N GLU A 86 5.96 2.36 -20.61
CA GLU A 86 6.92 3.28 -21.24
C GLU A 86 6.90 3.10 -22.77
N GLN A 87 6.67 4.18 -23.51
CA GLN A 87 6.67 4.15 -24.98
C GLN A 87 7.97 4.72 -25.57
N ASP A 88 8.58 5.69 -24.87
CA ASP A 88 9.79 6.39 -25.33
C ASP A 88 11.04 6.02 -24.52
N GLU A 89 12.22 6.00 -25.16
CA GLU A 89 13.51 5.70 -24.49
C GLU A 89 13.84 6.67 -23.36
N ARG A 90 13.44 7.95 -23.49
CA ARG A 90 13.63 8.96 -22.45
C ARG A 90 12.85 8.61 -21.18
N GLU A 91 11.62 8.13 -21.31
CA GLU A 91 10.80 7.70 -20.17
C GLU A 91 11.43 6.51 -19.46
N LYS A 92 11.93 5.52 -20.23
CA LYS A 92 12.67 4.36 -19.70
C LYS A 92 13.84 4.78 -18.82
N MET A 93 14.64 5.75 -19.29
CA MET A 93 15.79 6.25 -18.52
C MET A 93 15.38 6.99 -17.24
N ILE A 94 14.31 7.79 -17.28
CA ILE A 94 13.81 8.50 -16.09
C ILE A 94 13.31 7.49 -15.06
N ASN A 95 12.53 6.48 -15.48
CA ASN A 95 12.01 5.44 -14.62
C ASN A 95 13.10 4.57 -14.01
N ALA A 96 14.08 4.12 -14.81
CA ALA A 96 15.21 3.36 -14.30
C ALA A 96 15.98 4.11 -13.20
N HIS A 97 16.19 5.42 -13.39
CA HIS A 97 16.84 6.25 -12.38
C HIS A 97 15.97 6.44 -11.13
N ALA A 98 14.66 6.62 -11.28
CA ALA A 98 13.74 6.72 -10.16
C ALA A 98 13.70 5.42 -9.35
N CYS A 99 13.61 4.26 -10.02
CA CYS A 99 13.69 2.94 -9.39
C CYS A 99 15.02 2.75 -8.64
N ARG A 100 16.15 3.16 -9.23
CA ARG A 100 17.45 3.11 -8.56
C ARG A 100 17.47 3.94 -7.28
N LYS A 101 16.88 5.14 -7.29
CA LYS A 101 16.77 5.96 -6.07
C LYS A 101 15.90 5.28 -5.02
N VAL A 102 14.73 4.79 -5.38
CA VAL A 102 13.85 4.05 -4.45
C VAL A 102 14.63 2.91 -3.78
N TYR A 103 15.31 2.08 -4.57
CA TYR A 103 16.14 0.98 -4.06
C TYR A 103 17.19 1.43 -3.05
N LEU A 104 17.90 2.55 -3.32
CA LEU A 104 18.92 3.08 -2.41
C LEU A 104 18.35 3.60 -1.08
N PHE A 105 17.14 4.16 -1.08
CA PHE A 105 16.52 4.72 0.13
C PHE A 105 15.77 3.66 0.96
N MET A 106 15.36 2.53 0.38
CA MET A 106 14.60 1.49 1.09
C MET A 106 15.27 0.94 2.35
N PRO A 107 16.59 0.66 2.39
CA PRO A 107 17.25 0.24 3.63
C PRO A 107 17.13 1.27 4.77
N LEU A 108 17.21 2.57 4.45
CA LEU A 108 17.03 3.63 5.44
C LEU A 108 15.59 3.67 5.96
N ILE A 109 14.60 3.57 5.06
CA ILE A 109 13.19 3.50 5.44
C ILE A 109 12.92 2.27 6.31
N PHE A 110 13.51 1.13 5.95
CA PHE A 110 13.40 -0.10 6.73
C PHE A 110 14.02 0.06 8.14
N GLY A 111 15.18 0.71 8.25
CA GLY A 111 15.78 1.04 9.54
C GLY A 111 14.89 1.92 10.42
N ILE A 112 14.22 2.92 9.82
CA ILE A 112 13.22 3.76 10.53
C ILE A 112 12.03 2.92 11.00
N ILE A 113 11.51 2.02 10.15
CA ILE A 113 10.39 1.13 10.53
C ILE A 113 10.78 0.22 11.68
N LEU A 114 11.99 -0.37 11.65
CA LEU A 114 12.50 -1.21 12.74
C LEU A 114 12.63 -0.43 14.05
N PHE A 115 13.15 0.80 13.98
CA PHE A 115 13.22 1.68 15.15
C PHE A 115 11.83 1.97 15.72
N LEU A 116 10.86 2.31 14.86
CA LEU A 116 9.47 2.54 15.25
C LEU A 116 8.79 1.29 15.81
N MET A 117 9.10 0.10 15.28
CA MET A 117 8.65 -1.19 15.84
C MET A 117 9.25 -1.44 17.23
N GLY A 118 10.50 -1.02 17.48
CA GLY A 118 11.12 -1.10 18.80
C GLY A 118 10.38 -0.29 19.87
N LEU A 119 9.59 0.71 19.47
CA LEU A 119 8.74 1.50 20.36
C LEU A 119 7.37 0.85 20.64
N TYR A 120 7.03 -0.25 19.96
CA TYR A 120 5.74 -0.91 20.13
C TYR A 120 5.39 -1.30 21.57
N PRO A 121 6.31 -1.81 22.42
CA PRO A 121 5.99 -2.19 23.79
C PRO A 121 5.40 -1.05 24.64
N PHE A 122 5.67 0.22 24.30
CA PHE A 122 5.15 1.37 25.04
C PHE A 122 3.70 1.74 24.66
N ILE A 123 3.20 1.26 23.52
CA ILE A 123 1.90 1.64 22.97
C ILE A 123 1.00 0.43 22.69
N ALA A 124 1.49 -0.79 22.96
CA ALA A 124 0.80 -2.04 22.65
C ALA A 124 -0.61 -2.10 23.26
N ASP A 125 -0.78 -1.59 24.49
CA ASP A 125 -2.07 -1.62 25.19
C ASP A 125 -3.09 -0.64 24.59
N THR A 126 -2.62 0.49 24.03
CA THR A 126 -3.50 1.53 23.46
C THR A 126 -3.78 1.29 21.98
N PHE A 127 -2.79 0.77 21.23
CA PHE A 127 -2.91 0.61 19.79
C PHE A 127 -2.29 -0.71 19.29
N PRO A 128 -2.98 -1.86 19.52
CA PRO A 128 -2.47 -3.18 19.15
C PRO A 128 -2.17 -3.37 17.66
N SER A 129 -2.92 -2.69 16.77
CA SER A 129 -2.72 -2.77 15.31
C SER A 129 -1.51 -1.98 14.80
N TYR A 130 -0.80 -1.26 15.67
CA TYR A 130 0.33 -0.40 15.30
C TYR A 130 1.41 -1.09 14.44
N PRO A 131 1.92 -2.30 14.76
CA PRO A 131 2.99 -2.91 13.98
C PRO A 131 2.56 -3.22 12.54
N MET A 132 1.28 -3.59 12.36
CA MET A 132 0.71 -3.82 11.05
C MET A 132 0.64 -2.54 10.23
N LEU A 133 0.25 -1.43 10.86
CA LEU A 133 0.15 -0.12 10.20
C LEU A 133 1.53 0.43 9.81
N LEU A 134 2.57 0.14 10.58
CA LEU A 134 3.95 0.50 10.21
C LEU A 134 4.39 -0.14 8.89
N LEU A 135 3.89 -1.34 8.55
CA LEU A 135 4.23 -1.97 7.28
C LEU A 135 3.74 -1.16 6.07
N PHE A 136 2.66 -0.39 6.21
CA PHE A 136 2.17 0.49 5.13
C PHE A 136 3.08 1.70 4.87
N ILE A 137 3.95 2.08 5.81
CA ILE A 137 4.95 3.13 5.58
C ILE A 137 5.87 2.74 4.42
N PHE A 138 6.20 1.45 4.30
CA PHE A 138 7.10 0.96 3.27
C PHE A 138 6.62 1.26 1.83
N PRO A 139 5.43 0.80 1.38
CA PRO A 139 4.93 1.12 0.05
C PRO A 139 4.61 2.62 -0.12
N ILE A 140 4.16 3.33 0.93
CA ILE A 140 3.93 4.78 0.85
C ILE A 140 5.24 5.52 0.57
N ALA A 141 6.31 5.16 1.27
CA ALA A 141 7.64 5.74 1.05
C ALA A 141 8.17 5.42 -0.35
N GLN A 142 8.00 4.18 -0.84
CA GLN A 142 8.38 3.78 -2.19
C GLN A 142 7.73 4.67 -3.26
N ILE A 143 6.41 4.82 -3.20
CA ILE A 143 5.64 5.62 -4.16
C ILE A 143 6.01 7.10 -4.06
N THR A 144 6.27 7.60 -2.84
CA THR A 144 6.66 8.99 -2.61
C THR A 144 8.04 9.30 -3.18
N ILE A 145 9.04 8.46 -2.90
CA ILE A 145 10.41 8.63 -3.40
C ILE A 145 10.42 8.51 -4.94
N TYR A 146 9.67 7.56 -5.48
CA TYR A 146 9.51 7.41 -6.94
C TYR A 146 8.92 8.68 -7.56
N TYR A 147 7.78 9.15 -7.05
CA TYR A 147 7.11 10.35 -7.55
C TYR A 147 8.01 11.60 -7.48
N LEU A 148 8.71 11.82 -6.35
CA LEU A 148 9.64 12.94 -6.21
C LEU A 148 10.82 12.83 -7.18
N SER A 149 11.37 11.63 -7.38
CA SER A 149 12.46 11.43 -8.33
C SER A 149 12.04 11.66 -9.78
N VAL A 150 10.84 11.23 -10.15
CA VAL A 150 10.29 11.43 -11.50
C VAL A 150 10.01 12.92 -11.70
N ARG A 151 9.33 13.57 -10.75
CA ARG A 151 9.00 15.00 -10.80
C ARG A 151 10.24 15.89 -10.95
N ASN A 152 11.37 15.54 -10.35
CA ASN A 152 12.59 16.36 -10.43
C ASN A 152 13.33 16.22 -11.77
N LYS A 153 12.97 15.25 -12.63
CA LYS A 153 13.58 15.02 -13.94
C LYS A 153 12.71 15.46 -15.13
N PHE A 154 11.45 15.80 -14.86
CA PHE A 154 10.51 16.38 -15.81
C PHE A 154 10.42 17.88 -15.60
#